data_AF-A0A352PXT0-F1
#
_entry.id   AF-A0A352PXT0-F1
#
_cell.length_a   1.000
_cell.length_b   1.000
_cell.length_c   1.000
_cell.angle_alpha   90.00
_cell.angle_beta   90.00
_cell.angle_gamma   90.00
#
_symmetry.space_group_name_H-M   'P 1'
#
loop_
_entity.id
_entity.type
_entity.pdbx_description
1 polymer ?
#
loop_
_entity_poly.entity_id
_entity_poly.type
_entity_poly.pdbx_seq_one_letter_code
_entity_poly.pdbx_strand_id
1 'polypeptide(L)' 'MLREDDQVLTVFSANTRDHVAFFSNFGRVYIVNAFDLPAVAKGYGEPIQTVFSFQDGEKAIVG' A
#
# COMPACT_ATOMS: atom_id res chain seq x y z
N MET A 1 7.21 -12.22 -5.08
CA MET A 1 7.89 -13.01 -4.02
C MET A 1 7.76 -12.20 -2.74
N LEU A 2 7.67 -12.83 -1.57
CA LEU A 2 7.60 -12.12 -0.28
C LEU A 2 8.96 -12.23 0.40
N ARG A 3 9.41 -11.17 1.10
CA ARG A 3 10.62 -11.28 1.92
C ARG A 3 10.36 -12.30 3.02
N GLU A 4 11.44 -12.81 3.58
CA GLU A 4 11.34 -13.63 4.79
C GLU A 4 10.56 -12.84 5.85
N ASP A 5 9.56 -13.48 6.45
CA ASP A 5 8.60 -12.91 7.42
C ASP A 5 7.53 -11.93 6.89
N ASP A 6 7.48 -11.62 5.59
CA ASP A 6 6.38 -10.84 5.02
C ASP A 6 5.14 -11.71 4.77
N GLN A 7 3.96 -11.15 5.04
CA GLN A 7 2.67 -11.76 4.74
C GLN A 7 1.82 -10.82 3.90
N VAL A 8 0.98 -11.40 3.03
CA VAL A 8 0.00 -10.63 2.26
C VAL A 8 -1.07 -10.11 3.22
N LEU A 9 -1.17 -8.78 3.34
CA LEU A 9 -2.18 -8.14 4.18
C LEU A 9 -3.58 -8.20 3.55
N THR A 10 -3.69 -7.86 2.26
CA THR A 10 -4.94 -7.90 1.49
C THR A 10 -4.66 -7.94 -0.01
N VAL A 11 -5.64 -8.38 -0.80
CA VAL A 11 -5.62 -8.33 -2.27
C VAL A 11 -7.00 -7.90 -2.74
N PHE A 12 -7.04 -6.89 -3.60
CA PHE A 12 -8.27 -6.44 -4.25
C PHE A 12 -8.00 -6.11 -5.72
N SER A 13 -9.04 -6.10 -6.54
CA SER A 13 -8.98 -5.68 -7.93
C SER A 13 -9.31 -4.20 -8.07
N ALA A 14 -8.56 -3.47 -8.89
CA ALA A 14 -8.80 -2.07 -9.23
C ALA A 14 -8.41 -1.80 -10.68
N ASN A 15 -9.03 -0.78 -11.28
CA ASN A 15 -8.61 -0.23 -12.55
C ASN A 15 -7.54 0.84 -12.32
N THR A 16 -6.68 1.07 -13.32
CA THR A 16 -5.69 2.15 -13.27
C THR A 16 -6.30 3.54 -13.12
N ARG A 17 -7.58 3.71 -13.50
CA ARG A 17 -8.33 4.96 -13.34
C ARG A 17 -8.93 5.16 -11.96
N ASP A 18 -8.88 4.14 -11.10
CA ASP A 18 -9.49 4.21 -9.79
C ASP A 18 -8.55 4.95 -8.80
N HIS A 19 -9.15 5.57 -7.79
CA HIS A 19 -8.43 6.03 -6.61
C HIS A 19 -8.39 4.91 -5.57
N VAL A 20 -7.22 4.67 -4.98
CA VAL A 20 -7.03 3.70 -3.91
C VAL A 20 -6.83 4.44 -2.61
N ALA A 21 -7.59 4.06 -1.58
CA ALA A 21 -7.47 4.59 -0.24
C ALA A 21 -6.78 3.58 0.69
N PHE A 22 -5.77 4.05 1.43
CA PHE A 22 -5.07 3.29 2.46
C PHE A 22 -5.41 3.89 3.82
N PHE A 23 -5.96 3.05 4.70
CA PHE A 23 -6.30 3.43 6.06
C PHE A 23 -5.17 3.06 7.00
N SER A 24 -4.85 3.95 7.95
CA SER A 24 -3.84 3.68 8.97
C SER A 24 -4.45 3.43 10.35
N ASN A 25 -3.69 2.77 11.22
CA ASN A 25 -4.03 2.59 12.63
C ASN A 25 -4.18 3.90 13.42
N PHE A 26 -3.74 5.03 12.86
CA PHE A 26 -3.88 6.36 13.46
C PHE A 26 -5.14 7.10 12.97
N GLY A 27 -6.00 6.44 12.20
CA GLY A 27 -7.22 7.03 11.65
C GLY A 27 -6.98 7.97 10.47
N ARG A 28 -5.80 7.90 9.83
CA ARG A 28 -5.50 8.66 8.61
C ARG A 28 -5.89 7.87 7.37
N VAL A 29 -6.18 8.61 6.30
CA VAL A 29 -6.46 8.07 4.98
C VAL A 29 -5.51 8.69 3.98
N TYR A 30 -4.80 7.84 3.25
CA TYR A 30 -3.90 8.23 2.16
C TYR A 30 -4.53 7.78 0.85
N ILE A 31 -4.72 8.72 -0.09
CA ILE A 31 -5.35 8.46 -1.39
C ILE A 31 -4.31 8.62 -2.48
N VAL A 32 -4.26 7.67 -3.41
CA VAL A 32 -3.39 7.69 -4.59
C VAL A 32 -4.16 7.23 -5.81
N ASN A 33 -3.81 7.73 -7.00
CA ASN A 33 -4.31 7.13 -8.23
C ASN A 33 -3.69 5.75 -8.38
N ALA A 34 -4.50 4.74 -8.71
CA ALA A 34 -3.98 3.40 -8.96
C ALA A 34 -2.90 3.39 -10.06
N PHE A 35 -2.99 4.31 -11.02
CA PHE A 35 -1.98 4.51 -12.06
C PHE A 35 -0.60 4.92 -11.52
N ASP A 36 -0.55 5.69 -10.43
CA ASP A 36 0.69 6.19 -9.85
C ASP A 36 1.35 5.16 -8.91
N LEU A 37 0.68 4.04 -8.63
CA LEU A 37 1.26 2.96 -7.84
C LEU A 37 2.40 2.27 -8.62
N PRO A 38 3.52 1.93 -7.94
CA PRO A 38 4.63 1.23 -8.59
C PRO A 38 4.17 -0.10 -9.21
N ALA A 39 4.28 -0.21 -10.53
CA ALA A 39 3.97 -1.44 -11.25
C ALA A 39 5.15 -2.42 -11.14
N VAL A 40 5.31 -3.07 -9.99
CA VAL A 40 6.41 -4.03 -9.80
C VAL A 40 5.96 -5.44 -10.19
N ALA A 41 6.29 -5.85 -11.42
CA ALA A 41 5.91 -7.17 -11.95
C ALA A 41 6.73 -8.34 -11.35
N LYS A 42 7.90 -8.07 -10.74
CA LYS A 42 8.80 -9.08 -10.15
C LYS A 42 9.59 -8.49 -8.97
N GLY A 43 9.78 -9.27 -7.91
CA GLY A 43 10.51 -8.85 -6.69
C GLY A 43 9.63 -8.89 -5.44
N TYR A 44 10.03 -8.10 -4.43
CA TYR A 44 9.36 -7.97 -3.13
C TYR A 44 8.36 -6.80 -3.03
N GLY A 45 8.22 -6.03 -4.11
CA GLY A 45 7.48 -4.77 -4.10
C GLY A 45 8.28 -3.62 -3.48
N GLU A 46 7.65 -2.44 -3.44
CA GLU A 46 8.18 -1.24 -2.79
C GLU A 46 7.42 -0.97 -1.48
N PRO A 47 8.10 -0.54 -0.40
CA PRO A 47 7.43 -0.13 0.83
C PRO A 47 6.44 1.01 0.57
N ILE A 48 5.24 0.97 1.14
CA ILE A 48 4.21 2.00 0.95
C ILE A 48 4.65 3.39 1.44
N GLN A 49 5.62 3.42 2.36
CA GLN A 49 6.24 4.64 2.89
C GLN A 49 7.05 5.41 1.84
N THR A 50 7.37 4.81 0.69
CA THR A 50 7.97 5.51 -0.45
C THR A 50 6.98 6.47 -1.11
N VAL A 51 5.68 6.20 -0.98
CA VAL A 51 4.58 7.00 -1.54
C VAL A 51 3.93 7.88 -0.47
N PHE A 52 3.84 7.38 0.78
CA PHE A 52 3.17 8.07 1.88
C PHE A 52 4.10 8.39 3.04
N SER A 53 4.01 9.63 3.54
CA SER A 53 4.72 10.03 4.76
C SER A 53 3.96 9.54 6.00
N PHE A 54 4.29 8.34 6.44
CA PHE A 54 3.81 7.75 7.69
C PHE A 54 4.54 8.35 8.89
N GLN A 55 3.85 8.45 10.02
CA GLN A 55 4.47 8.78 11.31
C GLN A 55 5.12 7.55 11.95
N ASP A 56 5.96 7.77 12.95
CA ASP A 56 6.57 6.68 13.72
C ASP A 56 5.48 5.79 14.34
N GLY A 57 5.56 4.50 14.05
CA GLY A 57 4.58 3.51 14.51
C GLY A 57 3.27 3.45 13.71
N GLU A 58 3.10 4.31 12.70
CA GLU A 58 1.96 4.27 11.80
C GLU A 58 2.06 3.07 10.84
N LYS A 59 0.95 2.36 10.66
CA LYS A 59 0.84 1.15 9.85
C LYS A 59 -0.48 1.15 9.09
N ALA A 60 -0.45 0.65 7.85
CA ALA A 60 -1.67 0.36 7.10
C ALA A 60 -2.43 -0.79 7.77
N ILE A 61 -3.76 -0.70 7.78
CA ILE A 61 -4.63 -1.72 8.37
C ILE A 61 -5.53 -2.35 7.30
N VAL A 62 -6.00 -3.58 7.57
CA VAL A 62 -7.04 -4.22 6.76
C VAL A 62 -8.35 -3.50 6.98
N GLY A 63 -9.01 -3.15 5.87
CA GLY A 63 -10.40 -2.73 5.80
C GLY A 63 -11.25 -3.74 5.04
#